data_AF-A0A1Q7HVT6-F1
#
_entry.id   AF-A0A1Q7HVT6-F1
#
_cell.length_a   1.000
_cell.length_b   1.000
_cell.length_c   1.000
_cell.angle_alpha   90.00
_cell.angle_beta   90.00
_cell.angle_gamma   90.00
#
_symmetry.space_group_name_H-M   'P 1'
#
loop_
_entity.id
_entity.type
_entity.pdbx_description
1 polymer ?
#
loop_
_entity_poly.entity_id
_entity_poly.type
_entity_poly.pdbx_seq_one_letter_code
_entity_poly.pdbx_strand_id
1 'polypeptide(L)'
;MVAPGLLAVLTPVAVGFSFKYLSSYGHIGAESVAGLLMVGTIAGILMATVMNNGGGAWDNAKKYIESGLFKVDGVVVGKRSETHKAAVVGDTVGDPFKDTAGPSLHVLIKLLSTITLVLAPLFIA
;
A
#
# COMPACT_ATOMS: atom_id res chain seq x y z
N MET A 1 -4.94 -11.71 7.35
CA MET A 1 -3.89 -12.32 6.50
C MET A 1 -4.47 -12.99 5.26
N VAL A 2 -5.47 -13.88 5.42
CA VAL A 2 -6.11 -14.59 4.30
C VAL A 2 -6.85 -13.65 3.33
N ALA A 3 -7.68 -12.75 3.86
CA ALA A 3 -8.52 -11.89 3.02
C ALA A 3 -7.72 -10.97 2.05
N PRO A 4 -6.65 -10.26 2.45
CA PRO A 4 -5.82 -9.51 1.51
C PRO A 4 -5.14 -10.39 0.45
N GLY A 5 -4.72 -11.60 0.81
CA GLY A 5 -4.15 -12.55 -0.15
C GLY A 5 -5.18 -13.04 -1.17
N LEU A 6 -6.40 -13.35 -0.73
CA LEU A 6 -7.50 -13.71 -1.61
C LEU A 6 -7.85 -12.57 -2.57
N LEU A 7 -7.84 -11.32 -2.10
CA LEU A 7 -8.09 -10.16 -2.96
C LEU A 7 -7.10 -10.11 -4.13
N ALA A 8 -5.81 -10.33 -3.88
CA ALA A 8 -4.77 -10.31 -4.92
C ALA A 8 -4.99 -11.36 -6.03
N VAL A 9 -5.49 -12.54 -5.65
CA VAL A 9 -5.69 -13.68 -6.57
C VAL A 9 -7.04 -13.59 -7.27
N LEU A 10 -8.10 -13.29 -6.52
CA LEU A 10 -9.48 -13.33 -7.03
C LEU A 10 -9.79 -12.11 -7.91
N THR A 11 -9.17 -10.95 -7.69
CA THR A 11 -9.50 -9.73 -8.46
C THR A 11 -9.21 -9.88 -9.96
N PRO A 12 -8.01 -10.33 -10.40
CA PRO A 12 -7.74 -10.59 -11.82
C PRO A 12 -8.70 -11.61 -12.44
N VAL A 13 -9.00 -12.69 -11.70
CA VAL A 13 -9.91 -13.75 -12.15
C VAL A 13 -11.31 -13.20 -12.35
N ALA A 14 -11.84 -12.50 -11.34
CA ALA A 14 -13.16 -11.90 -11.38
C ALA A 14 -13.27 -10.88 -12.51
N VAL A 15 -12.33 -9.94 -12.63
CA VAL A 15 -12.36 -8.91 -13.68
C VAL A 15 -12.23 -9.56 -15.07
N GLY A 16 -11.25 -10.45 -15.27
CA GLY A 16 -11.02 -11.08 -16.57
C GLY A 16 -12.21 -11.88 -17.08
N PHE A 17 -12.80 -12.74 -16.24
CA PHE A 17 -13.97 -13.53 -16.65
C PHE A 17 -15.25 -12.69 -16.74
N SER A 18 -15.48 -11.75 -15.83
CA SER A 18 -16.69 -10.92 -15.87
C SER A 18 -16.77 -10.12 -17.18
N PHE A 19 -15.67 -9.45 -17.56
CA PHE A 19 -15.66 -8.66 -18.80
C PHE A 19 -15.66 -9.54 -20.06
N LYS A 20 -15.04 -10.73 -20.00
CA LYS A 20 -15.10 -11.72 -21.09
C LYS A 20 -16.52 -12.20 -21.38
N TYR A 21 -17.33 -12.44 -20.35
CA TYR A 21 -18.71 -12.93 -20.52
C TYR A 21 -19.75 -11.82 -20.67
N LEU A 22 -19.45 -10.59 -20.24
CA LEU A 22 -20.37 -9.45 -20.32
C LEU A 22 -20.37 -8.79 -21.71
N SER A 23 -19.29 -8.93 -22.49
CA SER A 23 -19.15 -8.31 -23.80
C SER A 23 -18.45 -9.22 -24.79
N SER A 24 -19.04 -9.40 -25.98
CA SER A 24 -18.49 -10.23 -27.07
C SER A 24 -17.57 -9.46 -28.03
N TYR A 25 -17.24 -8.20 -27.73
CA TYR A 25 -16.38 -7.38 -28.58
C TYR A 25 -14.90 -7.58 -28.24
N GLY A 26 -14.15 -8.19 -29.18
CA GLY A 26 -12.70 -8.29 -29.10
C GLY A 26 -12.18 -9.05 -27.89
N HIS A 27 -11.00 -8.64 -27.38
CA HIS A 27 -10.36 -9.24 -26.20
C HIS A 27 -10.58 -8.41 -24.94
N ILE A 28 -11.80 -7.88 -24.76
CA ILE A 28 -12.13 -6.94 -23.68
C ILE A 28 -11.82 -7.47 -22.28
N GLY A 29 -11.89 -8.79 -22.06
CA GLY A 29 -11.46 -9.42 -20.81
C GLY A 29 -9.97 -9.19 -20.52
N ALA A 30 -9.11 -9.41 -21.52
CA ALA A 30 -7.67 -9.18 -21.40
C ALA A 30 -7.33 -7.69 -21.27
N GLU A 31 -8.00 -6.83 -22.05
CA GLU A 31 -7.82 -5.37 -21.98
C GLU A 31 -8.23 -4.80 -20.63
N SER A 32 -9.33 -5.29 -20.05
CA SER A 32 -9.80 -4.88 -18.72
C SER A 32 -8.82 -5.29 -17.62
N VAL A 33 -8.26 -6.49 -17.70
CA VAL A 33 -7.22 -6.95 -16.77
C VAL A 33 -5.93 -6.15 -16.94
N ALA A 34 -5.56 -5.78 -18.17
CA ALA A 34 -4.42 -4.90 -18.43
C ALA A 34 -4.64 -3.49 -17.84
N GLY A 35 -5.85 -2.94 -17.96
CA GLY A 35 -6.24 -1.68 -17.32
C GLY A 35 -6.18 -1.74 -15.79
N LEU A 36 -6.69 -2.83 -15.19
CA LEU A 36 -6.59 -3.10 -13.76
C LEU A 36 -5.12 -3.13 -13.30
N LEU A 37 -4.26 -3.82 -14.05
CA LEU A 37 -2.83 -3.90 -13.73
C LEU A 37 -2.18 -2.52 -13.79
N MET A 38 -2.45 -1.75 -14.85
CA MET A 38 -1.86 -0.42 -15.06
C MET A 38 -2.27 0.56 -13.95
N VAL A 39 -3.58 0.74 -13.73
CA VAL A 39 -4.09 1.70 -12.73
C VAL A 39 -3.80 1.23 -11.31
N GLY A 40 -3.94 -0.06 -11.05
CA GLY A 40 -3.62 -0.66 -9.75
C GLY A 40 -2.14 -0.49 -9.37
N THR A 41 -1.23 -0.59 -10.34
CA THR A 41 0.20 -0.34 -10.12
C THR A 41 0.47 1.13 -9.80
N ILE A 42 -0.08 2.06 -10.59
CA ILE A 42 0.13 3.50 -10.38
C ILE A 42 -0.38 3.92 -8.99
N ALA A 43 -1.64 3.59 -8.67
CA ALA A 43 -2.24 3.93 -7.39
C ALA A 43 -1.53 3.23 -6.21
N GLY A 44 -1.20 1.95 -6.39
CA GLY A 44 -0.55 1.14 -5.37
C GLY A 44 0.84 1.66 -4.99
N ILE A 45 1.68 2.04 -5.97
CA ILE A 45 3.03 2.55 -5.69
C ILE A 45 2.95 3.88 -4.94
N LEU A 46 2.08 4.79 -5.38
CA LEU A 46 1.90 6.09 -4.72
C LEU A 46 1.45 5.90 -3.26
N MET A 47 0.43 5.07 -3.03
CA MET A 47 -0.08 4.80 -1.68
C MET A 47 0.95 4.09 -0.79
N ALA A 48 1.67 3.10 -1.32
CA ALA A 48 2.72 2.40 -0.57
C ALA A 48 3.83 3.38 -0.13
N THR A 49 4.21 4.30 -1.01
CA THR A 49 5.23 5.32 -0.72
C THR A 49 4.77 6.28 0.37
N VAL A 50 3.52 6.75 0.30
CA VAL A 50 2.93 7.61 1.34
C VAL A 50 2.90 6.91 2.70
N MET A 51 2.47 5.65 2.74
CA MET A 51 2.39 4.89 3.99
C MET A 51 3.77 4.64 4.60
N ASN A 52 4.72 4.16 3.81
CA ASN A 52 6.07 3.86 4.28
C ASN A 52 6.78 5.12 4.79
N ASN A 53 6.74 6.20 4.02
CA ASN A 53 7.43 7.43 4.37
C ASN A 53 6.72 8.19 5.49
N GLY A 54 5.40 8.24 5.49
CA GLY A 54 4.61 8.89 6.53
C GLY A 54 4.80 8.23 7.90
N GLY A 55 4.66 6.90 7.95
CA GLY A 55 4.90 6.15 9.19
C GLY A 55 6.35 6.24 9.67
N GLY A 56 7.32 6.16 8.76
CA GLY A 56 8.74 6.34 9.09
C GLY A 56 9.06 7.76 9.59
N ALA A 57 8.43 8.79 9.03
CA ALA A 57 8.61 10.17 9.49
C ALA A 57 8.08 10.38 10.91
N TRP A 58 6.91 9.82 11.25
CA TRP A 58 6.37 9.91 12.61
C TRP A 58 7.24 9.16 13.64
N ASP A 59 7.72 7.97 13.32
CA ASP A 59 8.65 7.24 14.21
C ASP A 59 9.96 8.02 14.43
N ASN A 60 10.53 8.56 13.34
CA ASN A 60 11.75 9.34 13.41
C ASN A 60 11.56 10.66 14.18
N ALA A 61 10.39 11.31 14.05
CA ALA A 61 10.06 12.49 14.84
C ALA A 61 9.98 12.17 16.34
N LYS A 62 9.32 11.05 16.71
CA LYS A 62 9.30 10.55 18.09
C LYS A 62 10.73 10.28 18.59
N LYS A 63 11.54 9.53 17.83
CA LYS A 63 12.94 9.22 18.17
C LYS A 63 13.81 10.48 18.30
N TYR A 64 13.57 11.51 17.51
CA TYR A 64 14.27 12.79 17.57
C TYR A 64 13.99 13.57 18.87
N ILE A 65 12.75 13.50 19.38
CA ILE A 65 12.39 14.02 20.71
C ILE A 65 13.04 13.17 21.81
N GLU A 66 13.01 11.85 21.65
CA GLU A 66 13.57 10.92 22.64
C GLU A 66 15.09 10.98 22.78
N SER A 67 15.80 11.41 21.74
CA SER A 67 17.24 11.61 21.75
C SER A 67 17.68 12.95 22.38
N GLY A 68 16.72 13.82 22.74
CA GLY A 68 17.00 15.12 23.35
C GLY A 68 17.55 16.16 22.37
N LEU A 69 17.45 15.92 21.06
CA LEU A 69 17.89 16.86 20.02
C LEU A 69 16.84 17.93 19.72
N PHE A 70 15.57 17.66 20.01
CA PHE A 70 14.47 18.60 19.78
C PHE A 70 14.40 19.71 20.84
N LYS A 71 14.32 20.97 20.39
CA LYS A 71 14.27 22.16 21.25
C LYS A 71 13.13 23.08 20.86
N VAL A 72 12.48 23.67 21.85
CA VAL A 72 11.48 24.74 21.70
C VAL A 72 11.97 25.91 22.56
N ASP A 73 12.12 27.09 21.95
CA ASP A 73 12.64 28.30 22.62
C ASP A 73 13.98 28.10 23.36
N GLY A 74 14.85 27.26 22.79
CA GLY A 74 16.15 26.92 23.36
C GLY A 74 16.13 25.85 24.46
N VAL A 75 14.96 25.43 24.93
CA VAL A 75 14.80 24.38 25.95
C VAL A 75 14.62 23.03 25.27
N VAL A 76 15.38 22.03 25.73
CA VAL A 76 15.24 20.63 25.24
C VAL A 76 13.90 20.08 25.69
N VAL A 77 13.10 19.63 24.72
CA VAL A 77 11.83 18.96 24.98
C VAL A 77 12.09 17.46 24.94
N GLY A 78 11.98 16.82 26.10
CA GLY A 78 12.29 15.40 26.27
C GLY A 78 11.06 14.52 26.42
N LYS A 79 11.31 13.27 26.83
CA LYS A 79 10.28 12.26 27.12
C LYS A 79 9.26 12.75 28.16
N ARG A 80 8.02 12.26 28.05
CA ARG A 80 6.87 12.56 28.93
C ARG A 80 6.30 13.99 28.81
N SER A 81 6.89 14.84 27.97
CA SER A 81 6.30 16.12 27.59
C SER A 81 5.03 15.92 26.74
N GLU A 82 4.19 16.95 26.63
CA GLU A 82 3.01 16.90 25.75
C GLU A 82 3.40 16.71 24.28
N THR A 83 4.52 17.31 23.83
CA THR A 83 5.05 17.10 22.47
C THR A 83 5.49 15.65 22.25
N HIS A 84 6.14 15.03 23.24
CA HIS A 84 6.51 13.60 23.15
C HIS A 84 5.27 12.73 23.07
N LYS A 85 4.23 12.99 23.88
CA LYS A 85 2.96 12.25 23.81
C LYS A 85 2.29 12.40 22.43
N ALA A 86 2.27 13.61 21.86
CA ALA A 86 1.74 13.84 20.52
C ALA A 86 2.53 13.06 19.44
N ALA A 87 3.86 13.02 19.54
CA ALA A 87 4.70 12.25 18.62
C ALA A 87 4.49 10.72 18.78
N VAL A 88 4.26 10.24 19.99
CA VAL A 88 3.88 8.83 20.23
C VAL A 88 2.54 8.51 19.56
N VAL A 89 1.55 9.41 19.66
CA VAL A 89 0.27 9.21 18.94
C VAL A 89 0.50 9.13 17.42
N GLY A 90 1.32 10.03 16.86
CA GLY A 90 1.69 9.97 15.45
C GLY A 90 2.35 8.65 15.05
N ASP A 91 3.29 8.16 15.85
CA ASP A 91 3.96 6.88 15.60
C ASP A 91 2.99 5.69 15.67
N THR A 92 2.07 5.67 16.64
CA THR A 92 1.06 4.60 16.74
C THR A 92 0.09 4.58 15.55
N VAL A 93 -0.19 5.72 14.92
CA VAL A 93 -0.91 5.79 13.65
C VAL A 93 -0.02 5.31 12.49
N GLY A 94 1.27 5.61 12.56
CA GLY A 94 2.28 5.22 11.56
C GLY A 94 2.67 3.74 11.56
N ASP A 95 2.54 3.03 12.68
CA ASP A 95 2.88 1.60 12.80
C ASP A 95 2.13 0.71 11.80
N PRO A 96 0.79 0.74 11.70
CA PRO A 96 0.10 -0.04 10.68
C PRO A 96 0.43 0.40 9.25
N PHE A 97 0.85 1.65 9.04
CA PHE A 97 1.24 2.17 7.73
C PHE A 97 2.59 1.60 7.30
N LYS A 98 3.63 1.74 8.13
CA LYS A 98 5.02 1.38 7.76
C LYS A 98 5.35 -0.10 7.95
N ASP A 99 4.67 -0.79 8.87
CA ASP A 99 5.01 -2.19 9.22
C ASP A 99 4.01 -3.21 8.67
N THR A 100 2.84 -2.78 8.21
CA THR A 100 1.81 -3.70 7.68
C THR A 100 1.34 -3.32 6.28
N ALA A 101 0.63 -2.21 6.12
CA ALA A 101 -0.06 -1.88 4.88
C ALA A 101 0.90 -1.47 3.75
N GLY A 102 1.82 -0.55 4.04
CA GLY A 102 2.76 0.00 3.05
C GLY A 102 3.68 -1.07 2.42
N PRO A 103 4.38 -1.91 3.21
CA PRO A 103 5.16 -3.01 2.65
C PRO A 103 4.30 -4.05 1.92
N SER A 104 3.08 -4.33 2.42
CA SER A 104 2.17 -5.29 1.78
C SER A 104 1.66 -4.81 0.42
N LEU A 105 1.47 -3.50 0.22
CA LEU A 105 1.08 -2.94 -1.07
C LEU A 105 2.16 -3.17 -2.15
N HIS A 106 3.45 -3.06 -1.81
CA HIS A 106 4.52 -3.41 -2.74
C HIS A 106 4.47 -4.87 -3.19
N VAL A 107 4.17 -5.78 -2.26
CA VAL A 107 4.00 -7.21 -2.58
C VAL A 107 2.75 -7.44 -3.41
N LEU A 108 1.63 -6.80 -3.06
CA LEU A 108 0.35 -6.89 -3.77
C LEU A 108 0.51 -6.55 -5.26
N ILE A 109 1.19 -5.45 -5.57
CA ILE A 109 1.39 -4.99 -6.96
C ILE A 109 2.22 -6.00 -7.76
N LYS A 110 3.28 -6.55 -7.15
CA LYS A 110 4.09 -7.59 -7.79
C LYS A 110 3.28 -8.87 -8.04
N LEU A 111 2.49 -9.30 -7.06
CA LEU A 111 1.63 -10.48 -7.18
C LEU A 111 0.52 -10.28 -8.22
N LEU A 112 -0.07 -9.09 -8.27
CA LEU A 112 -1.07 -8.74 -9.29
C LEU A 112 -0.46 -8.88 -10.69
N SER A 113 0.75 -8.35 -10.91
CA SER A 113 1.46 -8.47 -12.19
C SER A 113 1.77 -9.92 -12.55
N THR A 114 2.32 -10.72 -11.64
CA THR A 114 2.67 -12.12 -11.94
C THR A 114 1.43 -12.98 -12.18
N ILE A 115 0.37 -12.82 -11.39
CA ILE A 115 -0.88 -13.59 -11.55
C ILE A 115 -1.58 -13.22 -12.86
N THR A 116 -1.70 -11.93 -13.17
CA THR A 116 -2.34 -11.48 -14.42
C THR A 116 -1.61 -12.03 -15.65
N LEU A 117 -0.27 -12.05 -15.64
CA LEU A 117 0.53 -12.61 -16.73
C LEU A 117 0.31 -14.13 -16.89
N VAL A 118 0.30 -14.88 -15.79
CA VAL A 118 0.06 -16.34 -15.83
C VAL A 118 -1.34 -16.67 -16.33
N LEU A 119 -2.34 -15.86 -15.98
CA LEU A 119 -3.73 -16.07 -16.38
C LEU A 119 -4.07 -15.49 -17.76
N ALA A 120 -3.19 -14.68 -18.37
CA ALA A 120 -3.45 -13.99 -19.62
C ALA A 120 -3.98 -14.90 -20.75
N PRO A 121 -3.46 -16.13 -20.98
CA PRO A 121 -3.99 -17.03 -22.01
C PRO A 121 -5.49 -17.34 -21.84
N LEU A 122 -6.01 -17.36 -20.61
CA LEU A 122 -7.43 -17.64 -20.33
C LEU A 122 -8.36 -16.50 -20.77
N PHE A 123 -7.82 -15.28 -20.89
CA PHE A 123 -8.58 -14.08 -21.24
C PHE A 123 -8.47 -13.72 -22.72
N ILE A 124 -7.42 -14.19 -23.39
CA ILE A 124 -7.16 -13.93 -24.82
C ILE A 124 -7.83 -15.00 -25.69
N ALA A 125 -7.87 -16.26 -25.22
CA ALA A 125 -8.47 -17.39 -25.93
C ALA A 125 -10.00 -17.39 -25.93
#